data_AF-A0A6I1ES04-F1
#
_entry.id   AF-A0A6I1ES04-F1
#
_cell.length_a   1.000
_cell.length_b   1.000
_cell.length_c   1.000
_cell.angle_alpha   90.00
_cell.angle_beta   90.00
_cell.angle_gamma   90.00
#
_symmetry.space_group_name_H-M   'P 1'
#
loop_
_entity.id
_entity.type
_entity.pdbx_description
1 polymer ?
#
loop_
_entity_poly.entity_id
_entity_poly.type
_entity_poly.pdbx_seq_one_letter_code
_entity_poly.pdbx_strand_id
1 'polypeptide(L)'
;MLAAAGSAEAARAELMSAALTVDEPGERPGLFIEAHYEFDLPMPLVDAMHRGIALYFTYKFELSKDRWYWFDKNIAESDFNIRLAFNPLTRRYAVSYSGISLNFDTLEEALPYIKNIRRWRVASTRDAADSGLTAGIRFYLDAGKLPKPMQVTNHDSGDWTVESDWTPIALPKDLTQQED
;
A
#
# COMPACT_ATOMS: atom_id res chain seq x y z
N MET A 1 -13.99 32.22 -23.36
CA MET A 1 -14.17 31.53 -22.06
C MET A 1 -13.08 30.47 -21.99
N LEU A 2 -11.94 30.80 -21.40
CA LEU A 2 -10.85 29.82 -21.23
C LEU A 2 -11.28 28.86 -20.11
N ALA A 3 -11.42 27.57 -20.44
CA ALA A 3 -11.47 26.53 -19.44
C ALA A 3 -10.09 26.47 -18.78
N ALA A 4 -10.03 26.75 -17.48
CA ALA A 4 -8.87 26.40 -16.68
C ALA A 4 -8.81 24.88 -16.63
N ALA A 5 -7.89 24.28 -17.41
CA ALA A 5 -7.48 22.91 -17.17
C ALA A 5 -6.83 22.91 -15.79
N GLY A 6 -7.54 22.38 -14.78
CA GLY A 6 -6.92 22.03 -13.51
C GLY A 6 -5.80 21.07 -13.84
N SER A 7 -4.57 21.45 -13.52
CA SER A 7 -3.43 20.54 -13.56
C SER A 7 -3.81 19.33 -12.74
N ALA A 8 -3.85 18.15 -13.37
CA ALA A 8 -4.09 16.91 -12.67
C ALA A 8 -2.81 16.61 -11.87
N GLU A 9 -2.84 16.99 -10.61
CA GLU A 9 -1.82 16.65 -9.63
C GLU A 9 -2.05 15.18 -9.26
N ALA A 10 -0.98 14.38 -9.24
CA ALA A 10 -1.05 12.99 -8.86
C ALA A 10 -1.83 12.84 -7.54
N ALA A 11 -2.80 11.93 -7.48
CA ALA A 11 -3.55 11.75 -6.24
C ALA A 11 -2.60 11.21 -5.16
N ARG A 12 -2.45 11.99 -4.10
CA ARG A 12 -1.59 11.63 -2.98
C ARG A 12 -2.32 10.72 -2.03
N ALA A 13 -1.67 9.62 -1.65
CA ALA A 13 -2.08 8.83 -0.50
C ALA A 13 -1.34 9.33 0.74
N GLU A 14 -2.11 9.68 1.77
CA GLU A 14 -1.60 10.19 3.03
C GLU A 14 -1.63 9.10 4.09
N LEU A 15 -0.49 8.84 4.73
CA LEU A 15 -0.42 7.89 5.84
C LEU A 15 -1.04 8.52 7.09
N MET A 16 -2.19 8.00 7.51
CA MET A 16 -2.92 8.47 8.69
C MET A 16 -2.40 7.82 9.97
N SER A 17 -2.11 6.52 9.91
CA SER A 17 -1.51 5.79 11.02
C SER A 17 -0.70 4.61 10.52
N ALA A 18 0.38 4.30 11.22
CA ALA A 18 1.10 3.04 11.09
C ALA A 18 1.63 2.62 12.45
N ALA A 19 1.49 1.34 12.75
CA ALA A 19 2.00 0.74 13.97
C ALA A 19 2.63 -0.61 13.66
N LEU A 20 3.82 -0.84 14.22
CA LEU A 20 4.47 -2.13 14.21
C LEU A 20 4.23 -2.82 15.55
N THR A 21 3.98 -4.13 15.51
CA THR A 21 3.86 -4.98 16.69
C THR A 21 4.72 -6.21 16.53
N VAL A 22 5.32 -6.65 17.63
CA VAL A 22 6.00 -7.94 17.72
C VAL A 22 4.98 -8.95 18.22
N ASP A 23 4.77 -9.99 17.44
CA ASP A 23 3.89 -11.12 17.75
C ASP A 23 2.39 -10.75 17.91
N GLU A 24 1.57 -11.34 17.05
CA GLU A 24 0.11 -11.25 17.11
C GLU A 24 -0.48 -12.52 17.75
N PRO A 25 -1.42 -12.41 18.71
CA PRO A 25 -2.09 -13.57 19.28
C PRO A 25 -2.75 -14.44 18.21
N GLY A 26 -2.37 -15.72 18.17
CA GLY A 26 -2.88 -16.71 17.21
C GLY A 26 -2.06 -16.82 15.92
N GLU A 27 -1.02 -16.01 15.73
CA GLU A 27 -0.14 -16.05 14.56
C GLU A 27 1.24 -16.61 14.90
N ARG A 28 2.01 -16.98 13.86
CA ARG A 28 3.43 -17.35 14.05
C ARG A 28 4.23 -16.11 14.47
N PRO A 29 5.24 -16.26 15.34
CA PRO A 29 6.07 -15.14 15.73
C PRO A 29 6.62 -14.37 14.53
N GLY A 30 6.55 -13.04 14.61
CA GLY A 30 6.94 -12.17 13.52
C GLY A 30 6.72 -10.70 13.84
N LEU A 31 7.20 -9.88 12.91
CA LEU A 31 6.90 -8.46 12.88
C LEU A 31 5.63 -8.26 12.06
N PHE A 32 4.64 -7.61 12.66
CA PHE A 32 3.37 -7.31 12.03
C PHE A 32 3.19 -5.80 11.92
N ILE A 33 2.50 -5.38 10.86
CA ILE A 33 2.14 -3.99 10.65
C ILE A 33 0.63 -3.84 10.52
N GLU A 34 0.14 -2.76 11.12
CA GLU A 34 -1.13 -2.14 10.81
C GLU A 34 -0.85 -0.77 10.20
N ALA A 35 -1.52 -0.45 9.10
CA ALA A 35 -1.42 0.86 8.46
C ALA A 35 -2.76 1.30 7.88
N HIS A 36 -2.99 2.61 7.91
CA HIS A 36 -4.15 3.27 7.33
C HIS A 36 -3.68 4.42 6.44
N TYR A 37 -4.04 4.35 5.15
CA TYR A 37 -3.88 5.43 4.20
C TYR A 37 -5.22 6.04 3.85
N GLU A 38 -5.25 7.35 3.70
CA GLU A 38 -6.38 8.07 3.13
C GLU A 38 -6.01 8.59 1.75
N PHE A 39 -6.94 8.49 0.81
CA PHE A 39 -6.79 9.01 -0.55
C PHE A 39 -8.15 9.09 -1.23
N ASP A 40 -8.26 10.01 -2.17
CA ASP A 40 -9.36 10.04 -3.13
C ASP A 40 -8.96 9.29 -4.39
N LEU A 41 -9.83 8.41 -4.89
CA LEU A 41 -9.57 7.69 -6.14
C LEU A 41 -9.90 8.63 -7.32
N PRO A 42 -8.93 8.97 -8.18
CA PRO A 42 -9.18 9.80 -9.34
C PRO A 42 -10.32 9.29 -10.21
N MET A 43 -11.15 10.20 -10.72
CA MET A 43 -12.28 9.84 -11.61
C MET A 43 -11.85 9.03 -12.84
N PRO A 44 -10.71 9.32 -13.51
CA PRO A 44 -10.24 8.48 -14.61
C PRO A 44 -10.03 7.01 -14.22
N LEU A 45 -9.49 6.75 -13.02
CA LEU A 45 -9.31 5.39 -12.48
C LEU A 45 -10.65 4.71 -12.21
N VAL A 46 -11.64 5.45 -11.69
CA VAL A 46 -13.02 4.96 -11.51
C VAL A 46 -13.63 4.57 -12.87
N ASP A 47 -13.54 5.45 -13.86
CA ASP A 47 -14.06 5.20 -15.21
C ASP A 47 -13.41 3.99 -15.88
N ALA A 48 -12.09 3.86 -15.76
CA ALA A 48 -11.34 2.71 -16.27
C ALA A 48 -11.81 1.41 -15.60
N MET A 49 -11.98 1.43 -14.28
CA MET A 49 -12.49 0.30 -13.53
C MET A 49 -13.88 -0.12 -13.98
N HIS A 50 -14.79 0.83 -14.19
CA HIS A 50 -16.14 0.53 -14.71
C HIS A 50 -16.12 -0.03 -16.14
N ARG A 51 -15.06 0.24 -16.91
CA ARG A 51 -14.80 -0.36 -18.23
C ARG A 51 -14.15 -1.75 -18.15
N GLY A 52 -13.99 -2.30 -16.94
CA GLY A 52 -13.46 -3.65 -16.71
C GLY A 52 -11.96 -3.71 -16.45
N ILE A 53 -11.29 -2.57 -16.23
CA ILE A 53 -9.86 -2.51 -15.96
C ILE A 53 -9.62 -2.63 -14.46
N ALA A 54 -9.05 -3.74 -14.01
CA ALA A 54 -8.76 -3.92 -12.59
C ALA A 54 -7.61 -3.00 -12.14
N LEU A 55 -7.76 -2.43 -10.96
CA LEU A 55 -6.76 -1.61 -10.29
C LEU A 55 -6.03 -2.46 -9.26
N TYR A 56 -4.71 -2.28 -9.18
CA TYR A 56 -3.85 -3.04 -8.27
C TYR A 56 -3.16 -2.05 -7.33
N PHE A 57 -3.44 -2.18 -6.05
CA PHE A 57 -2.82 -1.38 -4.99
C PHE A 57 -1.81 -2.24 -4.24
N THR A 58 -0.69 -1.64 -3.88
CA THR A 58 0.40 -2.32 -3.20
C THR A 58 0.79 -1.54 -1.96
N TYR A 59 0.78 -2.23 -0.82
CA TYR A 59 1.56 -1.82 0.34
C TYR A 59 2.94 -2.42 0.21
N LYS A 60 3.95 -1.58 0.34
CA LYS A 60 5.34 -1.98 0.32
C LYS A 60 5.99 -1.63 1.64
N PHE A 61 6.63 -2.62 2.24
CA PHE A 61 7.36 -2.48 3.49
C PHE A 61 8.82 -2.83 3.27
N GLU A 62 9.70 -2.02 3.86
CA GLU A 62 11.14 -2.24 3.84
C GLU A 62 11.71 -2.13 5.25
N LEU A 63 12.52 -3.11 5.62
CA LEU A 63 13.33 -3.12 6.82
C LEU A 63 14.79 -3.12 6.40
N SER A 64 15.51 -2.05 6.73
CA SER A 64 16.91 -1.88 6.38
C SER A 64 17.74 -1.56 7.62
N LYS A 65 19.06 -1.75 7.51
CA LYS A 65 20.01 -1.39 8.56
C LYS A 65 20.91 -0.25 8.09
N ASP A 66 20.93 0.82 8.87
CA ASP A 66 21.77 1.99 8.63
C ASP A 66 23.23 1.66 9.00
N ARG A 67 24.12 1.58 7.99
CA ARG A 67 25.56 1.32 8.19
C ARG A 67 26.39 2.35 7.43
N TRP A 68 27.18 3.10 8.19
CA TRP A 68 27.84 4.34 7.80
C TRP A 68 28.86 4.36 6.64
N TYR A 69 29.26 3.25 6.01
CA TYR A 69 30.26 3.37 4.94
C TYR A 69 30.05 2.69 3.60
N TRP A 70 29.07 1.82 3.41
CA TRP A 70 28.77 1.32 2.06
C TRP A 70 27.47 0.52 2.09
N PHE A 71 26.38 1.20 1.73
CA PHE A 71 25.03 0.67 1.48
C PHE A 71 24.18 0.29 2.70
N ASP A 72 22.97 0.84 2.71
CA ASP A 72 21.85 0.29 3.47
C ASP A 72 21.64 -1.16 3.03
N LYS A 73 21.70 -2.08 3.99
CA LYS A 73 21.38 -3.49 3.72
C LYS A 73 19.89 -3.67 3.96
N ASN A 74 19.14 -3.92 2.89
CA ASN A 74 17.76 -4.39 2.99
C ASN A 74 17.78 -5.79 3.66
N ILE A 75 17.17 -5.87 4.83
CA ILE A 75 17.08 -7.08 5.65
C ILE A 75 15.83 -7.85 5.29
N ALA A 76 14.71 -7.15 5.12
CA ALA A 76 13.46 -7.72 4.70
C ALA A 76 12.66 -6.73 3.86
N GLU A 77 12.07 -7.24 2.80
CA GLU A 77 11.11 -6.52 1.96
C GLU A 77 9.85 -7.36 1.87
N SER A 78 8.69 -6.71 1.94
CA SER A 78 7.41 -7.37 1.80
C SER A 78 6.44 -6.51 1.03
N ASP A 79 5.72 -7.14 0.11
CA ASP A 79 4.67 -6.51 -0.68
C ASP A 79 3.32 -7.17 -0.37
N PHE A 80 2.29 -6.35 -0.14
CA PHE A 80 0.91 -6.79 -0.02
C PHE A 80 0.08 -6.19 -1.14
N ASN A 81 -0.45 -7.05 -2.00
CA ASN A 81 -1.16 -6.65 -3.20
C ASN A 81 -2.67 -6.82 -3.03
N ILE A 82 -3.41 -5.77 -3.38
CA ILE A 82 -4.87 -5.70 -3.33
C ILE A 82 -5.39 -5.38 -4.72
N ARG A 83 -6.31 -6.20 -5.22
CA ARG A 83 -6.97 -5.98 -6.51
C ARG A 83 -8.37 -5.43 -6.27
N LEU A 84 -8.68 -4.30 -6.88
CA LEU A 84 -10.03 -3.75 -6.98
C LEU A 84 -10.52 -3.90 -8.43
N ALA A 85 -11.73 -4.43 -8.61
CA ALA A 85 -12.36 -4.54 -9.92
C ALA A 85 -13.88 -4.32 -9.84
N PHE A 86 -14.48 -3.94 -10.96
CA PHE A 86 -15.92 -3.84 -11.10
C PHE A 86 -16.45 -4.89 -12.07
N ASN A 87 -17.53 -5.58 -11.68
CA ASN A 87 -18.24 -6.49 -12.55
C ASN A 87 -19.46 -5.79 -13.15
N PRO A 88 -19.49 -5.49 -14.47
CA PRO A 88 -20.59 -4.74 -15.08
C PRO A 88 -21.90 -5.51 -15.17
N LEU A 89 -21.86 -6.85 -15.14
CA LEU A 89 -23.05 -7.70 -15.20
C LEU A 89 -23.79 -7.68 -13.87
N THR A 90 -23.06 -7.85 -12.77
CA THR A 90 -23.64 -7.85 -11.43
C THR A 90 -23.71 -6.46 -10.79
N ARG A 91 -23.01 -5.48 -11.38
CA ARG A 91 -22.82 -4.13 -10.87
C ARG A 91 -22.22 -4.09 -9.46
N ARG A 92 -21.28 -5.00 -9.19
CA ARG A 92 -20.62 -5.12 -7.88
C ARG A 92 -19.14 -4.84 -7.98
N TYR A 93 -18.60 -4.25 -6.93
CA TYR A 93 -17.17 -4.09 -6.72
C TYR A 93 -16.62 -5.34 -6.07
N ALA A 94 -15.44 -5.78 -6.47
CA ALA A 94 -14.75 -6.92 -5.89
C ALA A 94 -13.37 -6.47 -5.42
N VAL A 95 -13.08 -6.69 -4.14
CA VAL A 95 -11.74 -6.51 -3.55
C VAL A 95 -11.16 -7.90 -3.30
N SER A 96 -9.98 -8.16 -3.87
CA SER A 96 -9.31 -9.45 -3.75
C SER A 96 -7.88 -9.29 -3.25
N TYR A 97 -7.50 -10.06 -2.24
CA TYR A 97 -6.14 -10.12 -1.68
C TYR A 97 -5.95 -11.47 -0.98
N SER A 98 -4.72 -11.99 -0.97
CA SER A 98 -4.35 -13.22 -0.23
C SER A 98 -5.30 -14.42 -0.46
N GLY A 99 -5.83 -14.59 -1.67
CA GLY A 99 -6.77 -15.67 -2.02
C GLY A 99 -8.22 -15.46 -1.57
N ILE A 100 -8.51 -14.36 -0.88
CA ILE A 100 -9.85 -13.94 -0.46
C ILE A 100 -10.42 -12.97 -1.52
N SER A 101 -11.73 -13.03 -1.75
CA SER A 101 -12.44 -12.05 -2.57
C SER A 101 -13.74 -11.64 -1.88
N LEU A 102 -13.89 -10.33 -1.63
CA LEU A 102 -15.07 -9.72 -1.03
C LEU A 102 -15.80 -8.90 -2.08
N ASN A 103 -17.14 -8.92 -2.07
CA ASN A 103 -17.95 -8.16 -3.01
C ASN A 103 -18.77 -7.10 -2.27
N PHE A 104 -18.90 -5.93 -2.89
CA PHE A 104 -19.56 -4.75 -2.35
C PHE A 104 -20.49 -4.13 -3.39
N ASP A 105 -21.49 -3.39 -2.92
CA ASP A 105 -22.48 -2.78 -3.79
C ASP A 105 -22.06 -1.35 -4.19
N THR A 106 -21.24 -0.70 -3.36
CA THR A 106 -20.69 0.63 -3.61
C THR A 106 -19.17 0.67 -3.52
N LEU A 107 -18.55 1.70 -4.11
CA LEU A 107 -17.10 1.88 -4.04
C LEU A 107 -16.67 2.30 -2.63
N GLU A 108 -17.50 3.11 -1.97
CA GLU A 108 -17.34 3.61 -0.62
C GLU A 108 -17.25 2.48 0.40
N GLU A 109 -17.98 1.38 0.20
CA GLU A 109 -17.87 0.16 1.01
C GLU A 109 -16.59 -0.64 0.74
N ALA A 110 -16.08 -0.60 -0.49
CA ALA A 110 -14.88 -1.33 -0.90
C ALA A 110 -13.58 -0.64 -0.48
N LEU A 111 -13.52 0.70 -0.56
CA LEU A 111 -12.31 1.49 -0.30
C LEU A 111 -11.67 1.24 1.08
N PRO A 112 -12.41 1.09 2.20
CA PRO A 112 -11.82 0.79 3.50
C PRO A 112 -10.93 -0.45 3.52
N TYR A 113 -11.25 -1.48 2.71
CA TYR A 113 -10.46 -2.71 2.60
C TYR A 113 -9.17 -2.55 1.80
N ILE A 114 -9.04 -1.45 1.07
CA ILE A 114 -7.83 -1.07 0.33
C ILE A 114 -7.00 -0.11 1.18
N LYS A 115 -7.67 0.85 1.82
CA LYS A 115 -7.09 1.90 2.67
C LYS A 115 -6.52 1.41 3.98
N ASN A 116 -7.02 0.29 4.50
CA ASN A 116 -6.60 -0.27 5.77
C ASN A 116 -5.99 -1.65 5.58
N ILE A 117 -4.81 -1.85 6.16
CA ILE A 117 -4.19 -3.16 6.31
C ILE A 117 -3.94 -3.44 7.79
N ARG A 118 -4.26 -4.65 8.23
CA ARG A 118 -4.09 -5.10 9.62
C ARG A 118 -3.43 -6.46 9.62
N ARG A 119 -2.67 -6.74 10.68
CA ARG A 119 -2.04 -8.06 10.93
C ARG A 119 -1.19 -8.54 9.74
N TRP A 120 -0.59 -7.62 8.99
CA TRP A 120 0.25 -8.00 7.87
C TRP A 120 1.65 -8.34 8.40
N ARG A 121 2.03 -9.62 8.28
CA ARG A 121 3.35 -10.09 8.66
C ARG A 121 4.39 -9.64 7.64
N VAL A 122 5.32 -8.78 8.05
CA VAL A 122 6.30 -8.13 7.17
C VAL A 122 7.74 -8.62 7.35
N ALA A 123 8.07 -9.21 8.50
CA ALA A 123 9.39 -9.80 8.75
C ALA A 123 9.31 -10.93 9.77
N SER A 124 10.36 -11.74 9.88
CA SER A 124 10.50 -12.69 11.00
C SER A 124 11.04 -12.00 12.25
N THR A 125 10.84 -12.61 13.42
CA THR A 125 11.43 -12.12 14.68
C THR A 125 12.96 -12.09 14.63
N ARG A 126 13.59 -12.99 13.87
CA ARG A 126 15.04 -13.01 13.67
C ARG A 126 15.54 -11.78 12.91
N ASP A 127 14.78 -11.34 11.91
CA ASP A 127 15.12 -10.16 11.10
C ASP A 127 14.94 -8.87 11.92
N ALA A 128 13.97 -8.87 12.83
CA ALA A 128 13.68 -7.76 13.74
C ALA A 128 14.61 -7.70 14.98
N ALA A 129 15.42 -8.73 15.23
CA ALA A 129 16.30 -8.82 16.40
C ALA A 129 17.63 -8.06 16.25
N ASP A 130 17.91 -7.48 15.08
CA ASP A 130 19.14 -6.70 14.86
C ASP A 130 18.98 -5.27 15.42
N SER A 131 20.09 -4.67 15.84
CA SER A 131 20.12 -3.28 16.31
C SER A 131 20.40 -2.30 15.17
N GLY A 132 19.90 -1.07 15.31
CA GLY A 132 20.06 -0.01 14.30
C GLY A 132 19.21 -0.23 13.04
N LEU A 133 18.05 -0.85 13.21
CA LEU A 133 17.09 -1.06 12.12
C LEU A 133 16.28 0.22 11.85
N THR A 134 15.91 0.39 10.59
CA THR A 134 14.95 1.39 10.13
C THR A 134 13.87 0.71 9.32
N ALA A 135 12.62 1.10 9.54
CA ALA A 135 11.48 0.57 8.81
C ALA A 135 10.80 1.68 8.02
N GLY A 136 10.41 1.37 6.79
CA GLY A 136 9.68 2.26 5.91
C GLY A 136 8.44 1.58 5.35
N ILE A 137 7.39 2.35 5.13
CA ILE A 137 6.21 1.91 4.38
C ILE A 137 5.93 2.88 3.23
N ARG A 138 5.40 2.33 2.14
CA ARG A 138 4.82 3.08 1.04
C ARG A 138 3.55 2.41 0.57
N PHE A 139 2.61 3.21 0.08
CA PHE A 139 1.40 2.74 -0.60
C PHE A 139 1.33 3.33 -2.00
N TYR A 140 0.97 2.52 -2.99
CA TYR A 140 0.79 3.00 -4.36
C TYR A 140 -0.14 2.12 -5.19
N LEU A 141 -0.68 2.69 -6.26
CA LEU A 141 -1.33 1.96 -7.34
C LEU A 141 -0.28 1.53 -8.38
N ASP A 142 -0.19 0.24 -8.67
CA ASP A 142 0.73 -0.33 -9.66
C ASP A 142 0.23 -0.04 -11.08
N ALA A 143 0.62 1.11 -11.62
CA ALA A 143 0.33 1.52 -12.99
C ALA A 143 0.95 0.58 -14.04
N GLY A 144 1.96 -0.21 -13.68
CA GLY A 144 2.56 -1.23 -14.56
C GLY A 144 1.61 -2.37 -14.90
N LYS A 145 0.55 -2.57 -14.10
CA LYS A 145 -0.52 -3.55 -14.37
C LYS A 145 -1.66 -3.00 -15.22
N LEU A 146 -1.69 -1.69 -15.47
CA LEU A 146 -2.67 -1.10 -16.36
C LEU A 146 -2.36 -1.46 -17.82
N PRO A 147 -3.36 -1.48 -18.72
CA PRO A 147 -3.14 -1.65 -20.15
C PRO A 147 -2.10 -0.66 -20.71
N LYS A 148 -1.22 -1.14 -21.60
CA LYS A 148 -0.14 -0.33 -22.20
C LYS A 148 -0.57 1.05 -22.73
N PRO A 149 -1.73 1.21 -23.40
CA PRO A 149 -2.16 2.54 -23.84
C PRO A 149 -2.29 3.57 -22.72
N MET A 150 -2.70 3.14 -21.52
CA MET A 150 -2.89 4.03 -20.36
C MET A 150 -1.57 4.40 -19.69
N GLN A 151 -0.57 3.51 -19.78
CA GLN A 151 0.77 3.78 -19.25
C GLN A 151 1.45 4.96 -19.95
N VAL A 152 1.15 5.19 -21.24
CA VAL A 152 1.74 6.28 -22.04
C VAL A 152 1.19 7.65 -21.62
N THR A 153 -0.10 7.74 -21.27
CA THR A 153 -0.74 8.97 -20.81
C THR A 153 -0.32 9.41 -19.40
N ASN A 154 0.24 8.50 -18.59
CA ASN A 154 0.61 8.82 -17.21
C ASN A 154 1.79 9.82 -17.10
N HIS A 155 2.55 10.04 -18.17
CA HIS A 155 3.73 10.91 -18.14
C HIS A 155 3.40 12.41 -18.02
N ASP A 156 2.19 12.83 -18.41
CA ASP A 156 1.84 14.26 -18.50
C ASP A 156 0.79 14.71 -17.48
N SER A 157 0.03 13.81 -16.84
CA SER A 157 -1.17 14.22 -16.10
C SER A 157 -1.45 13.56 -14.74
N GLY A 158 -0.68 12.59 -14.24
CA GLY A 158 -0.96 11.99 -12.90
C GLY A 158 -2.36 11.37 -12.72
N ASP A 159 -3.17 11.30 -13.79
CA ASP A 159 -4.56 10.86 -13.79
C ASP A 159 -4.73 9.39 -13.37
N TRP A 160 -3.63 8.63 -13.45
CA TRP A 160 -3.57 7.18 -13.22
C TRP A 160 -2.72 6.80 -12.01
N THR A 161 -2.37 7.77 -11.16
CA THR A 161 -1.52 7.54 -9.99
C THR A 161 -2.29 7.78 -8.71
N VAL A 162 -2.13 6.83 -7.78
CA VAL A 162 -2.34 7.05 -6.35
C VAL A 162 -1.05 6.59 -5.70
N GLU A 163 -0.33 7.48 -5.03
CA GLU A 163 0.91 7.09 -4.36
C GLU A 163 1.21 7.92 -3.12
N SER A 164 1.94 7.31 -2.20
CA SER A 164 2.57 7.97 -1.07
C SER A 164 4.08 8.04 -1.29
N ASP A 165 4.72 8.96 -0.57
CA ASP A 165 6.15 8.88 -0.31
C ASP A 165 6.47 7.72 0.64
N TRP A 166 7.74 7.36 0.72
CA TRP A 166 8.23 6.49 1.79
C TRP A 166 8.13 7.21 3.13
N THR A 167 7.42 6.60 4.07
CA THR A 167 7.28 7.13 5.43
C THR A 167 7.99 6.22 6.43
N PRO A 168 8.93 6.75 7.25
CA PRO A 168 9.58 5.96 8.28
C PRO A 168 8.58 5.60 9.39
N ILE A 169 8.67 4.37 9.89
CA ILE A 169 7.86 3.88 11.01
C ILE A 169 8.74 3.62 12.22
N ALA A 170 8.28 4.05 13.39
CA ALA A 170 8.93 3.73 14.65
C ALA A 170 8.89 2.22 14.92
N LEU A 171 10.05 1.64 15.20
CA LEU A 171 10.15 0.24 15.62
C LEU A 171 9.57 0.07 17.04
N PRO A 172 8.98 -1.10 17.34
CA PRO A 172 8.50 -1.42 18.68
C PRO A 172 9.64 -1.34 19.71
N LYS A 173 9.40 -0.67 20.84
CA LYS A 173 10.39 -0.53 21.93
C LYS A 173 10.76 -1.87 22.58
N ASP A 174 9.91 -2.88 22.41
CA ASP A 174 10.13 -4.22 22.97
C ASP A 174 11.29 -4.96 22.28
N LEU A 175 11.71 -4.53 21.09
CA LEU A 175 12.94 -5.00 20.43
C LEU A 175 14.22 -4.39 21.06
N THR A 176 14.09 -3.27 21.78
CA THR A 176 15.22 -2.54 22.38
C THR A 176 15.44 -2.84 23.87
N GLN A 177 14.63 -3.71 24.50
CA GLN A 177 14.74 -4.06 25.92
C GLN A 177 14.92 -5.56 26.14
N GLN A 178 15.96 -6.13 25.53
CA GLN A 178 16.47 -7.44 25.92
C GLN A 178 17.99 -7.38 26.16
N GLU A 179 18.40 -6.46 27.03
CA GLU A 179 19.67 -6.51 27.77
C GLU A 179 19.35 -6.16 29.23
N ASP A 180 19.10 -7.19 30.04
CA ASP A 180 19.49 -7.31 31.46
C ASP A 180 19.18 -8.73 32.00
#